data_AF-A0A0G2HU86-F1
#
_entry.id   AF-A0A0G2HU86-F1
#
_cell.length_a   1.000
_cell.length_b   1.000
_cell.length_c   1.000
_cell.angle_alpha   90.00
_cell.angle_beta   90.00
_cell.angle_gamma   90.00
#
_symmetry.space_group_name_H-M   'P 1'
#
loop_
_entity.id
_entity.type
_entity.pdbx_description
1 polymer ?
#
loop_
_entity_poly.entity_id
_entity_poly.type
_entity_poly.pdbx_seq_one_letter_code
_entity_poly.pdbx_strand_id
1 'polypeptide(L)'
;MNIQEDPVPLPSAPPKQLSPNLTLQPPLSRRGHGPGLLLVLPGPMVLDKTKETLDPPPLQKWAEEGYSVVEVRMPAPAPAPATAEPEPESESGFSVLFEIQQGLEALKGLAECDVKDKFGLIVYDANILSNEDIISLSTIPEIVGIASYGGDVAIYNSSNNNNNNNNNCKPHKLLHLPGKDIATVIPTDNSHLAIHKYPDAKSSNFVIPQHADFIPSAAAVAHTRTLSFLKSKIGGPLFDLEAIWDEHTYFEFGDRSVAKTMGTMVQEPYVNHVPTMTGGIGRDRLTTFYRHHFIFNNPGDTHLELLSRTVGVDRIVDEFILSFTHDKMIDWLIPTIPPTNRPVRLPMVSIVNVRGDRLYHEHIWWDQAGLLRQLGLLPEYLPFPYLYPLADDGAPGKGRVFEYKVPVAGTEAAEKLRDEGSVESNGMIGGVGVREVRQ
;
A
#
# COMPACT_ATOMS: atom_id res chain seq x y z
N MET A 1 -23.68 -3.00 -22.69
CA MET A 1 -24.61 -1.87 -22.55
C MET A 1 -23.79 -0.64 -22.19
N ASN A 2 -23.85 0.45 -22.96
CA ASN A 2 -23.25 1.72 -22.57
C ASN A 2 -24.26 2.46 -21.69
N ILE A 3 -24.32 2.09 -20.40
CA ILE A 3 -25.05 2.89 -19.41
C ILE A 3 -24.17 4.09 -19.09
N GLN A 4 -24.61 5.27 -19.50
CA GLN A 4 -23.96 6.51 -19.13
C GLN A 4 -24.40 6.84 -17.70
N GLU A 5 -23.44 6.77 -16.78
CA GLU A 5 -23.63 7.04 -15.35
C GLU A 5 -22.93 8.35 -15.01
N ASP A 6 -23.52 9.15 -14.13
CA ASP A 6 -22.88 10.34 -13.62
C ASP A 6 -21.70 9.95 -12.70
N PRO A 7 -20.50 10.53 -12.89
CA PRO A 7 -19.36 10.24 -12.02
C PRO A 7 -19.65 10.59 -10.57
N VAL A 8 -19.26 9.70 -9.65
CA VAL A 8 -19.29 10.02 -8.21
C VAL A 8 -18.08 10.91 -7.88
N PRO A 9 -18.30 12.17 -7.43
CA PRO A 9 -17.21 13.08 -7.12
C PRO A 9 -16.45 12.64 -5.86
N LEU A 10 -15.15 12.91 -5.84
CA LEU A 10 -14.34 12.72 -4.64
C LEU A 10 -14.48 13.93 -3.70
N PRO A 11 -14.33 13.73 -2.37
CA PRO A 11 -14.23 14.84 -1.43
C PRO A 11 -13.14 15.81 -1.88
N SER A 12 -13.43 17.10 -1.78
CA SER A 12 -12.51 18.15 -2.16
C SER A 12 -12.48 19.19 -1.07
N ALA A 13 -11.29 19.44 -0.53
CA ALA A 13 -11.03 20.50 0.43
C ALA A 13 -9.71 21.18 0.02
N PRO A 14 -9.71 22.48 -0.33
CA PRO A 14 -8.50 23.16 -0.72
C PRO A 14 -7.56 23.35 0.49
N PRO A 15 -6.24 23.16 0.32
CA PRO A 15 -5.27 23.51 1.35
C PRO A 15 -5.30 25.02 1.65
N LYS A 16 -5.07 25.39 2.91
CA LYS A 16 -5.00 26.76 3.41
C LYS A 16 -3.56 27.08 3.84
N GLN A 17 -2.94 28.06 3.19
CA GLN A 17 -1.64 28.56 3.62
C GLN A 17 -1.79 29.40 4.89
N LEU A 18 -1.07 29.05 5.96
CA LEU A 18 -1.10 29.77 7.24
C LEU A 18 0.10 30.72 7.42
N SER A 19 1.27 30.29 6.97
CA SER A 19 2.52 31.07 6.92
C SER A 19 3.32 30.64 5.67
N PRO A 20 4.42 31.31 5.29
CA PRO A 20 5.24 30.89 4.13
C PRO A 20 5.71 29.42 4.18
N ASN A 21 5.83 28.84 5.37
CA ASN A 21 6.34 27.49 5.59
C ASN A 21 5.28 26.53 6.17
N LEU A 22 4.04 26.99 6.38
CA LEU A 22 2.98 26.25 7.07
C LEU A 22 1.72 26.17 6.22
N THR A 23 1.27 24.95 5.96
CA THR A 23 0.06 24.66 5.17
C THR A 23 -0.88 23.75 5.95
N LEU A 24 -2.17 24.07 5.99
CA LEU A 24 -3.21 23.26 6.60
C LEU A 24 -4.08 22.61 5.51
N GLN A 25 -4.32 21.31 5.61
CA GLN A 25 -5.18 20.53 4.73
C GLN A 25 -6.28 19.84 5.55
N PRO A 26 -7.57 20.16 5.32
CA PRO A 26 -8.67 19.37 5.87
C PRO A 26 -8.67 17.93 5.31
N PRO A 27 -9.29 16.97 6.01
CA PRO A 27 -9.33 15.58 5.57
C PRO A 27 -10.03 15.42 4.20
N LEU A 28 -9.57 14.46 3.41
CA LEU A 28 -10.09 14.13 2.08
C LEU A 28 -10.88 12.81 2.06
N SER A 29 -11.17 12.24 3.23
CA SER A 29 -12.11 11.12 3.37
C SER A 29 -13.55 11.61 3.25
N ARG A 30 -14.48 10.71 2.86
CA ARG A 30 -15.93 10.98 2.83
C ARG A 30 -16.48 11.35 4.21
N ARG A 31 -15.84 10.86 5.29
CA ARG A 31 -16.19 11.23 6.66
C ARG A 31 -16.08 12.74 6.92
N GLY A 32 -15.18 13.45 6.21
CA GLY A 32 -15.07 14.91 6.27
C GLY A 32 -14.50 15.47 7.58
N HIS A 33 -14.19 14.62 8.56
CA HIS A 33 -13.52 14.99 9.80
C HIS A 33 -12.53 13.91 10.24
N GLY A 34 -11.58 14.25 11.10
CA GLY A 34 -10.64 13.29 11.69
C GLY A 34 -9.54 13.94 12.52
N PRO A 35 -8.68 13.16 13.18
CA PRO A 35 -7.71 13.68 14.13
C PRO A 35 -6.63 14.51 13.42
N GLY A 36 -5.98 15.38 14.20
CA GLY A 36 -4.91 16.21 13.71
C GLY A 36 -3.57 15.47 13.57
N LEU A 37 -2.83 15.78 12.50
CA LEU A 37 -1.50 15.25 12.21
C LEU A 37 -0.58 16.38 11.74
N LEU A 38 0.61 16.46 12.30
CA LEU A 38 1.64 17.40 11.88
C LEU A 38 2.72 16.67 11.08
N LEU A 39 3.17 17.29 10.00
CA LEU A 39 4.26 16.80 9.16
C LEU A 39 5.38 17.84 9.14
N VAL A 40 6.63 17.38 9.24
CA VAL A 40 7.82 18.18 9.01
C VAL A 40 8.55 17.59 7.83
N LEU A 41 8.70 18.38 6.76
CA LEU A 41 9.33 17.98 5.52
C LEU A 41 10.53 18.85 5.19
N PRO A 42 11.57 18.28 4.53
CA PRO A 42 12.63 19.08 3.94
C PRO A 42 12.06 20.05 2.90
N GLY A 43 12.65 21.24 2.79
CA GLY A 43 12.38 22.15 1.69
C GLY A 43 13.66 22.64 1.03
N PRO A 44 13.53 23.30 -0.15
CA PRO A 44 12.79 22.79 -1.29
C PRO A 44 13.38 21.44 -1.76
N MET A 45 12.49 20.48 -2.07
CA MET A 45 12.91 19.17 -2.56
C MET A 45 13.13 19.16 -4.07
N VAL A 46 14.23 18.55 -4.51
CA VAL A 46 14.44 18.24 -5.93
C VAL A 46 13.68 16.95 -6.25
N LEU A 47 12.47 17.11 -6.79
CA LEU A 47 11.65 16.01 -7.26
C LEU A 47 11.97 15.68 -8.72
N ASP A 48 12.14 14.40 -9.01
CA ASP A 48 12.25 13.88 -10.36
C ASP A 48 10.86 13.80 -10.98
N LYS A 49 10.47 14.89 -11.64
CA LYS A 49 9.18 15.02 -12.33
C LYS A 49 9.02 14.08 -13.53
N THR A 50 10.08 13.35 -13.93
CA THR A 50 10.00 12.34 -14.99
C THR A 50 9.57 10.97 -14.48
N LYS A 51 9.65 10.75 -13.16
CA LYS A 51 9.16 9.52 -12.53
C LYS A 51 7.68 9.64 -12.20
N GLU A 52 6.86 8.83 -12.88
CA GLU A 52 5.47 8.64 -12.49
C GLU A 52 5.37 7.80 -11.21
N THR A 53 4.48 8.18 -10.31
CA THR A 53 4.15 7.45 -9.08
C THR A 53 2.69 7.69 -8.75
N LEU A 54 2.01 6.64 -8.29
CA LEU A 54 0.63 6.70 -7.81
C LEU A 54 0.55 7.14 -6.34
N ASP A 55 1.68 7.11 -5.63
CA ASP A 55 1.75 7.59 -4.26
C ASP A 55 1.79 9.13 -4.26
N PRO A 56 0.78 9.81 -3.69
CA PRO A 56 0.71 11.26 -3.72
C PRO A 56 1.67 11.89 -2.69
N PRO A 57 1.97 13.20 -2.80
CA PRO A 57 2.78 13.90 -1.82
C PRO A 57 2.22 13.73 -0.38
N PRO A 58 3.10 13.73 0.65
CA PRO A 58 2.72 13.49 2.04
C PRO A 58 1.47 14.23 2.54
N LEU A 59 1.33 15.53 2.26
CA LEU A 59 0.16 16.32 2.65
C LEU A 59 -1.16 15.69 2.17
N GLN A 60 -1.23 15.35 0.87
CA GLN A 60 -2.42 14.72 0.28
C GLN A 60 -2.60 13.30 0.80
N LYS A 61 -1.51 12.51 0.87
CA LYS A 61 -1.56 11.11 1.31
C LYS A 61 -2.20 10.96 2.69
N TRP A 62 -1.79 11.77 3.67
CA TRP A 62 -2.33 11.70 5.02
C TRP A 62 -3.72 12.32 5.15
N ALA A 63 -4.08 13.29 4.30
CA ALA A 63 -5.44 13.79 4.24
C ALA A 63 -6.42 12.76 3.67
N GLU A 64 -5.99 11.98 2.66
CA GLU A 64 -6.74 10.83 2.12
C GLU A 64 -6.90 9.71 3.16
N GLU A 65 -5.93 9.54 4.08
CA GLU A 65 -6.07 8.66 5.26
C GLU A 65 -7.12 9.16 6.27
N GLY A 66 -7.70 10.34 6.07
CA GLY A 66 -8.73 10.92 6.91
C GLY A 66 -8.20 11.72 8.11
N TYR A 67 -6.95 12.19 8.06
CA TYR A 67 -6.40 13.15 9.03
C TYR A 67 -6.65 14.60 8.60
N SER A 68 -6.79 15.49 9.57
CA SER A 68 -6.57 16.92 9.37
C SER A 68 -5.07 17.18 9.46
N VAL A 69 -4.45 17.64 8.39
CA VAL A 69 -2.98 17.65 8.27
C VAL A 69 -2.43 19.06 8.28
N VAL A 70 -1.39 19.31 9.08
CA VAL A 70 -0.54 20.50 8.95
C VAL A 70 0.83 20.07 8.44
N GLU A 71 1.28 20.69 7.36
CA GLU A 71 2.62 20.52 6.80
C GLU A 71 3.49 21.74 7.11
N VAL A 72 4.63 21.50 7.77
CA VAL A 72 5.74 22.44 7.94
C VAL A 72 6.83 22.08 6.94
N ARG A 73 7.19 23.03 6.07
CA ARG A 73 8.35 22.88 5.16
C ARG A 73 9.54 23.65 5.69
N MET A 74 10.66 22.97 5.89
CA MET A 74 11.90 23.62 6.30
C MET A 74 12.38 24.60 5.21
N PRO A 75 12.88 25.80 5.57
CA PRO A 75 13.47 26.73 4.60
C PRO A 75 14.69 26.11 3.91
N ALA A 76 15.03 26.64 2.73
CA ALA A 76 16.30 26.31 2.09
C ALA A 76 17.47 26.67 3.04
N PRO A 77 18.54 25.86 3.10
CA PRO A 77 19.77 26.27 3.77
C PRO A 77 20.22 27.63 3.21
N ALA A 78 20.53 28.59 4.08
CA ALA A 78 21.07 29.87 3.64
C ALA A 78 22.35 29.62 2.82
N PRO A 79 22.54 30.27 1.66
CA PRO A 79 23.81 30.17 0.94
C PRO A 79 24.92 30.64 1.86
N ALA A 80 26.01 29.86 1.95
CA ALA A 80 27.17 30.24 2.74
C ALA A 80 27.62 31.66 2.33
N PRO A 81 27.76 32.61 3.27
CA PRO A 81 28.10 33.98 2.92
C PRO A 81 29.47 33.99 2.23
N ALA A 82 29.48 34.36 0.95
CA ALA A 82 30.69 34.69 0.24
C ALA A 82 31.18 36.04 0.77
N THR A 83 32.06 36.01 1.76
CA THR A 83 32.88 37.15 2.22
C THR A 83 32.10 38.46 2.42
N ALA A 84 31.48 38.66 3.58
CA ALA A 84 31.12 40.00 4.07
C ALA A 84 31.01 40.00 5.59
N GLU A 85 31.43 41.10 6.21
CA GLU A 85 31.42 41.38 7.65
C GLU A 85 30.02 41.23 8.29
N PRO A 86 29.95 40.97 9.61
CA PRO A 86 28.69 40.68 10.28
C PRO A 86 27.81 41.94 10.37
N GLU A 87 26.80 42.03 9.51
CA GLU A 87 25.65 42.91 9.75
C GLU A 87 24.81 42.39 10.93
N PRO A 88 24.15 43.26 11.71
CA PRO A 88 23.34 42.84 12.83
C PRO A 88 22.16 42.01 12.32
N GLU A 89 22.14 40.73 12.72
CA GLU A 89 21.15 39.74 12.37
C GLU A 89 19.73 40.28 12.67
N SER A 90 18.93 40.49 11.63
CA SER A 90 17.50 40.69 11.81
C SER A 90 16.89 39.38 12.30
N GLU A 91 16.54 39.32 13.59
CA GLU A 91 15.80 38.25 14.27
C GLU A 91 14.40 38.03 13.66
N SER A 92 14.35 37.40 12.48
CA SER A 92 13.18 36.62 12.05
C SER A 92 13.66 35.22 11.71
N GLY A 93 14.32 34.59 12.68
CA GLY A 93 14.80 33.22 12.58
C GLY A 93 13.62 32.26 12.44
N PHE A 94 13.62 31.43 11.41
CA PHE A 94 12.67 30.33 11.28
C PHE A 94 12.82 29.39 12.48
N SER A 95 11.73 29.09 13.17
CA SER A 95 11.69 28.12 14.26
C SER A 95 10.65 27.04 13.96
N VAL A 96 11.10 25.81 13.79
CA VAL A 96 10.21 24.65 13.57
C VAL A 96 9.25 24.46 14.74
N LEU A 97 9.70 24.71 15.98
CA LEU A 97 8.87 24.62 17.17
C LEU A 97 7.71 25.64 17.11
N PHE A 98 8.01 26.87 16.70
CA PHE A 98 6.99 27.91 16.55
C PHE A 98 5.96 27.56 15.46
N GLU A 99 6.41 27.08 14.29
CA GLU A 99 5.50 26.63 13.22
C GLU A 99 4.62 25.44 13.66
N ILE A 100 5.18 24.48 14.41
CA ILE A 100 4.42 23.36 14.97
C ILE A 100 3.38 23.83 16.00
N GLN A 101 3.72 24.78 16.86
CA GLN A 101 2.77 25.37 17.81
C GLN A 101 1.64 26.13 17.10
N GLN A 102 1.96 26.93 16.08
CA GLN A 102 0.94 27.59 15.25
C GLN A 102 0.05 26.56 14.54
N GLY A 103 0.64 25.49 14.01
CA GLY A 103 -0.06 24.38 13.39
C GLY A 103 -1.04 23.67 14.34
N LEU A 104 -0.61 23.42 15.58
CA LEU A 104 -1.47 22.84 16.62
C LEU A 104 -2.69 23.72 16.91
N GLU A 105 -2.49 25.03 17.08
CA GLU A 105 -3.60 25.95 17.31
C GLU A 105 -4.56 26.02 16.11
N ALA A 106 -4.03 25.97 14.88
CA ALA A 106 -4.85 25.89 13.68
C ALA A 106 -5.67 24.59 13.61
N LEU A 107 -5.08 23.45 13.94
CA LEU A 107 -5.80 22.17 14.04
C LEU A 107 -6.85 22.21 15.15
N LYS A 108 -6.55 22.81 16.31
CA LYS A 108 -7.51 22.99 17.40
C LYS A 108 -8.70 23.87 16.98
N GLY A 109 -8.47 24.90 16.17
CA GLY A 109 -9.51 25.77 15.64
C GLY A 109 -10.32 25.20 14.46
N LEU A 110 -9.82 24.16 13.78
CA LEU A 110 -10.47 23.58 12.59
C LEU A 110 -11.69 22.73 12.95
N ALA A 111 -12.88 22.99 12.39
CA ALA A 111 -14.10 22.25 12.72
C ALA A 111 -14.00 20.75 12.34
N GLU A 112 -13.29 20.45 11.26
CA GLU A 112 -13.07 19.12 10.71
C GLU A 112 -12.05 18.30 11.53
N CYS A 113 -11.31 18.91 12.45
CA CYS A 113 -10.42 18.19 13.34
C CYS A 113 -11.18 17.77 14.60
N ASP A 114 -11.51 16.48 14.76
CA ASP A 114 -12.41 16.00 15.83
C ASP A 114 -11.70 15.65 17.15
N VAL A 115 -10.42 15.29 17.08
CA VAL A 115 -9.54 15.09 18.24
C VAL A 115 -8.68 16.34 18.44
N LYS A 116 -8.75 16.92 19.64
CA LYS A 116 -8.15 18.24 19.95
C LYS A 116 -7.06 18.22 21.01
N ASP A 117 -6.89 17.08 21.67
CA ASP A 117 -6.01 16.86 22.82
C ASP A 117 -4.87 15.87 22.50
N LYS A 118 -4.93 15.19 21.35
CA LYS A 118 -3.92 14.22 20.90
C LYS A 118 -3.60 14.39 19.42
N PHE A 119 -2.32 14.55 19.12
CA PHE A 119 -1.81 14.75 17.78
C PHE A 119 -0.63 13.80 17.50
N GLY A 120 -0.50 13.43 16.23
CA GLY A 120 0.71 12.77 15.71
C GLY A 120 1.67 13.80 15.11
N LEU A 121 2.95 13.44 15.09
CA LEU A 121 3.97 14.17 14.35
C LEU A 121 4.76 13.20 13.46
N ILE A 122 4.97 13.57 12.20
CA ILE A 122 5.83 12.82 11.28
C ILE A 122 6.97 13.72 10.80
N VAL A 123 8.21 13.26 10.97
CA VAL A 123 9.42 13.93 10.48
C VAL A 123 10.00 13.14 9.30
N TYR A 124 9.85 13.66 8.08
CA TYR A 124 10.24 12.95 6.84
C TYR A 124 11.75 12.88 6.58
N ASP A 125 12.53 13.74 7.22
CA ASP A 125 13.98 13.60 7.29
C ASP A 125 14.47 14.18 8.61
N ALA A 126 14.81 13.33 9.57
CA ALA A 126 15.22 13.79 10.89
C ALA A 126 16.56 14.55 10.88
N ASN A 127 17.36 14.46 9.81
CA ASN A 127 18.64 15.16 9.70
C ASN A 127 18.47 16.68 9.46
N ILE A 128 17.27 17.13 9.11
CA ILE A 128 16.97 18.56 8.95
C ILE A 128 16.68 19.27 10.27
N LEU A 129 16.57 18.51 11.37
CA LEU A 129 16.29 19.02 12.70
C LEU A 129 17.56 18.97 13.55
N SER A 130 17.77 20.00 14.37
CA SER A 130 18.78 19.93 15.42
C SER A 130 18.35 18.96 16.53
N ASN A 131 19.32 18.53 17.35
CA ASN A 131 19.01 17.73 18.54
C ASN A 131 18.06 18.47 19.50
N GLU A 132 18.21 19.80 19.60
CA GLU A 132 17.36 20.65 20.44
C GLU A 132 15.93 20.72 19.90
N ASP A 133 15.74 20.74 18.58
CA ASP A 133 14.40 20.69 17.96
C ASP A 133 13.71 19.36 18.32
N ILE A 134 14.39 18.23 18.17
CA ILE A 134 13.84 16.90 18.47
C ILE A 134 13.44 16.80 19.96
N ILE A 135 14.28 17.33 20.85
CA ILE A 135 13.99 17.38 22.29
C ILE A 135 12.77 18.27 22.53
N SER A 136 12.73 19.47 21.96
CA SER A 136 11.67 20.45 22.20
C SER A 136 10.32 19.95 21.70
N LEU A 137 10.28 19.38 20.50
CA LEU A 137 9.07 18.76 19.93
C LEU A 137 8.56 17.60 20.81
N SER A 138 9.47 16.86 21.45
CA SER A 138 9.12 15.78 22.40
C SER A 138 8.53 16.28 23.73
N THR A 139 8.59 17.59 24.02
CA THR A 139 8.02 18.18 25.24
C THR A 139 6.60 18.69 25.09
N ILE A 140 6.06 18.74 23.86
CA ILE A 140 4.70 19.21 23.59
C ILE A 140 3.70 18.17 24.12
N PRO A 141 2.84 18.52 25.11
CA PRO A 141 2.01 17.55 25.80
C PRO A 141 0.94 16.89 24.93
N GLU A 142 0.43 17.60 23.92
CA GLU A 142 -0.61 17.06 23.03
C GLU A 142 -0.04 16.14 21.94
N ILE A 143 1.29 16.12 21.73
CA ILE A 143 1.91 15.17 20.80
C ILE A 143 2.09 13.83 21.51
N VAL A 144 1.34 12.82 21.07
CA VAL A 144 1.33 11.48 21.70
C VAL A 144 2.21 10.46 20.98
N GLY A 145 2.59 10.75 19.73
CA GLY A 145 3.38 9.87 18.88
C GLY A 145 4.19 10.64 17.84
N ILE A 146 5.49 10.34 17.74
CA ILE A 146 6.42 10.91 16.75
C ILE A 146 6.97 9.78 15.88
N ALA A 147 6.69 9.82 14.58
CA ALA A 147 7.31 8.93 13.60
C ALA A 147 8.38 9.70 12.82
N SER A 148 9.59 9.16 12.69
CA SER A 148 10.67 9.85 11.98
C SER A 148 11.40 8.93 11.02
N TYR A 149 11.82 9.49 9.90
CA TYR A 149 12.65 8.84 8.90
C TYR A 149 14.09 9.36 9.05
N GLY A 150 15.03 8.44 9.29
CA GLY A 150 16.39 8.77 9.72
C GLY A 150 16.48 9.21 11.19
N GLY A 151 17.62 9.81 11.55
CA GLY A 151 17.88 10.37 12.89
C GLY A 151 18.75 9.49 13.80
N ASP A 152 19.29 10.12 14.84
CA ASP A 152 20.13 9.45 15.85
C ASP A 152 19.27 8.80 16.94
N VAL A 153 19.37 7.47 17.04
CA VAL A 153 18.66 6.66 18.05
C VAL A 153 18.94 7.14 19.47
N ALA A 154 20.16 7.57 19.77
CA ALA A 154 20.54 8.05 21.10
C ALA A 154 19.78 9.32 21.49
N ILE A 155 19.56 10.23 20.53
CA ILE A 155 18.82 11.49 20.75
C ILE A 155 17.33 11.21 20.97
N TYR A 156 16.75 10.29 20.20
CA TYR A 156 15.35 9.89 20.37
C TYR A 156 15.12 9.15 21.71
N ASN A 157 16.13 8.43 22.19
CA ASN A 157 16.09 7.77 23.49
C ASN A 157 16.33 8.75 24.65
N SER A 158 17.28 9.69 24.52
CA SER A 158 17.64 10.65 25.58
C SER A 158 16.58 11.73 25.80
N SER A 159 15.90 12.17 24.74
CA SER A 159 14.70 13.02 24.84
C SER A 159 13.58 12.35 25.66
N ASN A 160 13.70 11.05 25.95
CA ASN A 160 12.80 10.33 26.84
C ASN A 160 13.29 10.25 28.31
N ASN A 161 14.52 10.66 28.62
CA ASN A 161 15.17 10.49 29.93
C ASN A 161 15.33 11.78 30.76
N ASN A 162 14.93 12.96 30.24
CA ASN A 162 14.93 14.17 31.07
C ASN A 162 13.87 14.05 32.19
N ASN A 163 14.36 13.92 33.42
CA ASN A 163 13.64 13.73 34.69
C ASN A 163 13.01 15.03 35.21
N ASN A 164 12.11 15.65 34.45
CA ASN A 164 11.22 16.65 35.04
C ASN A 164 9.96 15.94 35.54
N ASN A 165 9.80 15.93 36.87
CA ASN A 165 8.76 15.30 37.70
C ASN A 165 7.30 15.74 37.43
N ASN A 166 6.97 16.26 36.24
CA ASN A 166 5.60 16.54 35.88
C ASN A 166 5.04 15.36 35.08
N ASN A 167 3.89 14.85 35.52
CA ASN A 167 3.15 13.69 35.01
C ASN A 167 2.69 13.77 33.53
N ASN A 168 3.40 14.46 32.64
CA ASN A 168 3.13 14.45 31.20
C ASN A 168 3.65 13.15 30.59
N CYS A 169 2.73 12.36 30.02
CA CYS A 169 3.04 11.15 29.27
C CYS A 169 3.93 11.51 28.07
N LYS A 170 5.17 11.02 28.03
CA LYS A 170 6.10 11.31 26.93
C LYS A 170 5.59 10.69 25.62
N PRO A 171 5.80 11.35 24.45
CA PRO A 171 5.37 10.78 23.18
C PRO A 171 6.06 9.46 22.93
N HIS A 172 5.30 8.50 22.41
CA HIS A 172 5.90 7.32 21.81
C HIS A 172 6.63 7.71 20.53
N LYS A 173 7.61 6.91 20.12
CA LYS A 173 8.48 7.20 18.99
C LYS A 173 8.60 5.99 18.08
N LEU A 174 8.62 6.23 16.78
CA LEU A 174 8.84 5.24 15.74
C LEU A 174 9.93 5.74 14.79
N LEU A 175 11.02 5.00 14.63
CA LEU A 175 12.11 5.34 13.74
C LEU A 175 12.17 4.40 12.54
N HIS A 176 12.28 4.98 11.34
CA HIS A 176 12.53 4.30 10.09
C HIS A 176 13.93 4.65 9.59
N LEU A 177 14.86 3.70 9.70
CA LEU A 177 16.28 3.94 9.46
C LEU A 177 16.73 3.36 8.10
N PRO A 178 17.25 4.19 7.17
CA PRO A 178 17.77 3.74 5.87
C PRO A 178 19.20 3.18 5.99
N GLY A 179 19.55 2.18 5.19
CA GLY A 179 20.93 1.68 5.04
C GLY A 179 21.24 0.37 5.78
N LYS A 180 22.36 -0.28 5.40
CA LYS A 180 22.75 -1.64 5.81
C LYS A 180 23.50 -1.70 7.15
N ASP A 181 24.32 -0.68 7.44
CA ASP A 181 25.33 -0.73 8.51
C ASP A 181 24.95 0.07 9.77
N ILE A 182 23.67 0.33 10.00
CA ILE A 182 23.24 1.00 11.22
C ILE A 182 23.28 0.01 12.39
N ALA A 183 24.38 0.03 13.13
CA ALA A 183 24.47 -0.55 14.45
C ALA A 183 23.48 0.18 15.37
N THR A 184 22.41 -0.51 15.78
CA THR A 184 21.46 0.03 16.75
C THR A 184 21.69 -0.68 18.07
N VAL A 185 21.93 0.09 19.13
CA VAL A 185 21.72 -0.39 20.50
C VAL A 185 20.24 -0.76 20.58
N ILE A 186 19.94 -2.05 20.72
CA ILE A 186 18.57 -2.54 20.90
C ILE A 186 18.09 -1.97 22.25
N PRO A 187 17.02 -1.16 22.29
CA PRO A 187 16.51 -0.68 23.55
C PRO A 187 16.10 -1.87 24.43
N THR A 188 16.55 -1.91 25.67
CA THR A 188 16.11 -2.92 26.64
C THR A 188 14.65 -2.70 26.99
N ASP A 189 13.79 -3.61 26.52
CA ASP A 189 12.44 -4.06 26.94
C ASP A 189 11.41 -3.10 27.58
N ASN A 190 11.63 -1.78 27.58
CA ASN A 190 10.73 -0.81 28.20
C ASN A 190 10.71 0.56 27.48
N SER A 191 11.15 0.62 26.23
CA SER A 191 11.29 1.90 25.52
C SER A 191 9.99 2.29 24.82
N HIS A 192 9.57 3.54 25.02
CA HIS A 192 8.62 4.26 24.16
C HIS A 192 9.15 4.47 22.72
N LEU A 193 10.04 3.61 22.21
CA LEU A 193 10.74 3.72 20.94
C LEU A 193 10.69 2.38 20.20
N ALA A 194 10.14 2.40 18.99
CA ALA A 194 10.18 1.30 18.03
C ALA A 194 11.07 1.68 16.84
N ILE A 195 11.80 0.71 16.29
CA ILE A 195 12.78 0.94 15.22
C ILE A 195 12.58 -0.08 14.10
N HIS A 196 12.51 0.39 12.85
CA HIS A 196 12.53 -0.44 11.65
C HIS A 196 13.65 -0.01 10.71
N LYS A 197 14.27 -0.99 10.04
CA LYS A 197 15.40 -0.76 9.13
C LYS A 197 15.02 -1.06 7.69
N TYR A 198 15.62 -0.32 6.77
CA TYR A 198 15.42 -0.44 5.33
C TYR A 198 16.80 -0.55 4.65
N PRO A 199 17.37 -1.76 4.56
CA PRO A 199 18.75 -1.98 4.12
C PRO A 199 19.07 -1.44 2.72
N ASP A 200 18.09 -1.44 1.81
CA ASP A 200 18.28 -0.99 0.43
C ASP A 200 17.96 0.50 0.24
N ALA A 201 17.44 1.18 1.27
CA ALA A 201 17.22 2.62 1.24
C ALA A 201 18.53 3.39 1.44
N LYS A 202 18.79 4.36 0.55
CA LYS A 202 20.03 5.15 0.55
C LYS A 202 19.97 6.40 1.44
N SER A 203 18.78 6.92 1.68
CA SER A 203 18.54 8.13 2.47
C SER A 203 17.15 8.08 3.13
N SER A 204 16.87 8.99 4.06
CA SER A 204 15.55 9.13 4.72
C SER A 204 14.42 9.41 3.72
N ASN A 205 14.76 9.99 2.58
CA ASN A 205 13.80 10.40 1.54
C ASN A 205 13.26 9.23 0.70
N PHE A 206 13.56 7.97 1.07
CA PHE A 206 13.05 6.78 0.36
C PHE A 206 11.53 6.65 0.38
N VAL A 207 10.85 7.40 1.25
CA VAL A 207 9.39 7.45 1.38
C VAL A 207 8.74 8.62 0.69
N ILE A 208 9.51 9.57 0.14
CA ILE A 208 8.95 10.76 -0.49
C ILE A 208 8.75 10.47 -1.98
N PRO A 209 7.51 10.47 -2.48
CA PRO A 209 7.24 10.18 -3.88
C PRO A 209 7.99 11.14 -4.80
N GLN A 210 8.42 10.64 -5.96
CA GLN A 210 9.22 11.38 -6.96
C GLN A 210 10.63 11.80 -6.49
N HIS A 211 11.05 11.54 -5.26
CA HIS A 211 12.44 11.75 -4.88
C HIS A 211 13.36 10.73 -5.59
N ALA A 212 14.62 11.11 -5.84
CA ALA A 212 15.58 10.25 -6.52
C ALA A 212 15.78 8.89 -5.81
N ASP A 213 15.74 8.91 -4.47
CA ASP A 213 15.90 7.75 -3.59
C ASP A 213 14.57 7.03 -3.26
N PHE A 214 13.43 7.42 -3.84
CA PHE A 214 12.14 6.79 -3.56
C PHE A 214 12.15 5.29 -3.87
N ILE A 215 11.73 4.46 -2.91
CA ILE A 215 11.60 3.01 -3.05
C ILE A 215 10.15 2.61 -2.73
N PRO A 216 9.30 2.35 -3.74
CA PRO A 216 7.86 2.14 -3.53
C PRO A 216 7.52 1.04 -2.51
N SER A 217 8.20 -0.10 -2.58
CA SER A 217 7.95 -1.24 -1.68
C SER A 217 8.30 -0.92 -0.22
N ALA A 218 9.46 -0.29 0.00
CA ALA A 218 9.89 0.14 1.33
C ALA A 218 9.00 1.25 1.89
N ALA A 219 8.62 2.21 1.05
CA ALA A 219 7.72 3.31 1.41
C ALA A 219 6.34 2.79 1.83
N ALA A 220 5.77 1.82 1.10
CA ALA A 220 4.49 1.21 1.44
C ALA A 220 4.55 0.53 2.82
N VAL A 221 5.57 -0.29 3.08
CA VAL A 221 5.74 -0.96 4.38
C VAL A 221 5.95 0.04 5.51
N ALA A 222 6.75 1.08 5.29
CA ALA A 222 6.98 2.13 6.28
C ALA A 222 5.71 2.92 6.59
N HIS A 223 4.90 3.22 5.56
CA HIS A 223 3.61 3.87 5.70
C HIS A 223 2.65 3.06 6.58
N THR A 224 2.44 1.76 6.28
CA THR A 224 1.58 0.88 7.09
C THR A 224 2.04 0.82 8.55
N ARG A 225 3.35 0.75 8.81
CA ARG A 225 3.92 0.78 10.17
C ARG A 225 3.64 2.11 10.88
N THR A 226 3.86 3.23 10.20
CA THR A 226 3.57 4.57 10.74
C THR A 226 2.08 4.75 11.01
N LEU A 227 1.22 4.30 10.11
CA LEU A 227 -0.23 4.38 10.26
C LEU A 227 -0.70 3.55 11.46
N SER A 228 -0.25 2.29 11.58
CA SER A 228 -0.54 1.44 12.75
C SER A 228 -0.08 2.08 14.05
N PHE A 229 1.13 2.63 14.06
CA PHE A 229 1.67 3.32 15.21
C PHE A 229 0.82 4.53 15.60
N LEU A 230 0.56 5.46 14.68
CA LEU A 230 -0.19 6.68 14.96
C LEU A 230 -1.64 6.39 15.37
N LYS A 231 -2.35 5.50 14.66
CA LYS A 231 -3.71 5.10 15.04
C LYS A 231 -3.75 4.55 16.48
N SER A 232 -2.75 3.76 16.89
CA SER A 232 -2.67 3.22 18.25
C SER A 232 -2.46 4.27 19.35
N LYS A 233 -1.81 5.40 19.02
CA LYS A 233 -1.49 6.46 20.00
C LYS A 233 -2.55 7.55 20.04
N ILE A 234 -3.06 7.94 18.87
CA ILE A 234 -4.07 8.98 18.71
C ILE A 234 -5.48 8.42 19.00
N GLY A 235 -5.75 7.17 18.60
CA GLY A 235 -7.07 6.52 18.69
C GLY A 235 -7.89 6.62 17.40
N GLY A 236 -7.31 7.10 16.29
CA GLY A 236 -7.97 7.22 15.00
C GLY A 236 -7.05 7.78 13.91
N PRO A 237 -7.57 7.97 12.68
CA PRO A 237 -8.94 7.71 12.27
C PRO A 237 -9.21 6.21 12.09
N LEU A 238 -10.40 5.77 12.50
CA LEU A 238 -10.84 4.38 12.36
C LEU A 238 -11.85 4.27 11.22
N PHE A 239 -11.70 3.24 10.40
CA PHE A 239 -12.57 2.91 9.29
C PHE A 239 -12.86 1.42 9.33
N ASP A 240 -14.09 1.05 9.02
CA ASP A 240 -14.48 -0.34 8.84
C ASP A 240 -14.04 -0.78 7.44
N LEU A 241 -12.86 -1.39 7.35
CA LEU A 241 -12.29 -1.81 6.08
C LEU A 241 -13.17 -2.87 5.40
N GLU A 242 -13.79 -3.76 6.18
CA GLU A 242 -14.66 -4.81 5.62
C GLU A 242 -15.88 -4.19 4.97
N ALA A 243 -16.53 -3.25 5.64
CA ALA A 243 -17.66 -2.52 5.04
C ALA A 243 -17.26 -1.76 3.76
N ILE A 244 -16.06 -1.18 3.72
CA ILE A 244 -15.53 -0.51 2.52
C ILE A 244 -15.35 -1.51 1.37
N TRP A 245 -14.81 -2.69 1.66
CA TRP A 245 -14.58 -3.72 0.65
C TRP A 245 -15.88 -4.40 0.18
N ASP A 246 -16.81 -4.66 1.10
CA ASP A 246 -18.13 -5.19 0.79
C ASP A 246 -18.95 -4.17 -0.05
N GLU A 247 -18.84 -2.87 0.22
CA GLU A 247 -19.43 -1.81 -0.63
C GLU A 247 -18.82 -1.84 -2.04
N HIS A 248 -17.49 -1.91 -2.14
CA HIS A 248 -16.79 -1.96 -3.43
C HIS A 248 -17.26 -3.14 -4.29
N THR A 249 -17.19 -4.35 -3.73
CA THR A 249 -17.58 -5.59 -4.41
C THR A 249 -19.07 -5.64 -4.72
N TYR A 250 -19.93 -5.06 -3.87
CA TYR A 250 -21.35 -4.90 -4.17
C TYR A 250 -21.57 -4.07 -5.44
N PHE A 251 -20.83 -2.97 -5.63
CA PHE A 251 -20.95 -2.16 -6.86
C PHE A 251 -20.41 -2.87 -8.10
N GLU A 252 -19.38 -3.70 -7.97
CA GLU A 252 -18.82 -4.47 -9.09
C GLU A 252 -19.72 -5.63 -9.55
N PHE A 253 -20.26 -6.41 -8.60
CA PHE A 253 -20.93 -7.67 -8.90
C PHE A 253 -22.45 -7.64 -8.73
N GLY A 254 -22.94 -6.90 -7.73
CA GLY A 254 -24.36 -6.79 -7.39
C GLY A 254 -25.07 -5.70 -8.20
N ASP A 255 -24.72 -4.43 -7.95
CA ASP A 255 -25.31 -3.26 -8.63
C ASP A 255 -24.77 -3.09 -10.06
N ARG A 256 -23.53 -3.54 -10.30
CA ARG A 256 -22.82 -3.44 -11.58
C ARG A 256 -22.75 -2.01 -12.11
N SER A 257 -22.34 -1.07 -11.25
CA SER A 257 -22.21 0.36 -11.57
C SER A 257 -20.75 0.78 -11.63
N VAL A 258 -20.31 1.20 -12.81
CA VAL A 258 -18.93 1.68 -13.02
C VAL A 258 -18.66 2.94 -12.21
N ALA A 259 -19.60 3.88 -12.20
CA ALA A 259 -19.41 5.16 -11.52
C ALA A 259 -19.36 5.00 -9.99
N LYS A 260 -20.18 4.12 -9.41
CA LYS A 260 -20.14 3.84 -7.97
C LYS A 260 -18.89 3.07 -7.57
N THR A 261 -18.47 2.06 -8.34
CA THR A 261 -17.17 1.38 -8.14
C THR A 261 -16.02 2.39 -8.13
N MET A 262 -15.89 3.22 -9.18
CA MET A 262 -14.88 4.28 -9.22
C MET A 262 -15.05 5.33 -8.10
N GLY A 263 -16.27 5.47 -7.60
CA GLY A 263 -16.63 6.32 -6.47
C GLY A 263 -16.14 5.82 -5.11
N THR A 264 -15.67 4.58 -4.99
CA THR A 264 -15.06 3.99 -3.77
C THR A 264 -13.53 3.99 -3.79
N MET A 265 -12.93 4.43 -4.90
CA MET A 265 -11.49 4.45 -5.09
C MET A 265 -10.90 5.84 -4.83
N VAL A 266 -9.59 5.91 -4.61
CA VAL A 266 -8.82 7.16 -4.44
C VAL A 266 -8.70 7.95 -5.76
N GLN A 267 -7.97 9.07 -5.72
CA GLN A 267 -7.70 9.91 -6.88
C GLN A 267 -6.83 9.22 -7.93
N GLU A 268 -5.81 8.45 -7.52
CA GLU A 268 -4.93 7.68 -8.40
C GLU A 268 -4.97 6.17 -8.07
N PRO A 269 -6.05 5.46 -8.45
CA PRO A 269 -6.21 4.04 -8.10
C PRO A 269 -5.48 3.11 -9.07
N TYR A 270 -5.29 1.86 -8.65
CA TYR A 270 -4.63 0.84 -9.45
C TYR A 270 -5.17 -0.57 -9.20
N VAL A 271 -5.49 -1.31 -10.26
CA VAL A 271 -5.87 -2.72 -10.18
C VAL A 271 -4.94 -3.51 -11.08
N ASN A 272 -4.44 -4.64 -10.56
CA ASN A 272 -3.69 -5.61 -11.33
C ASN A 272 -4.13 -7.04 -11.01
N HIS A 273 -4.72 -7.66 -12.01
CA HIS A 273 -4.91 -9.09 -12.08
C HIS A 273 -3.60 -9.74 -12.51
N VAL A 274 -2.83 -10.20 -11.53
CA VAL A 274 -1.40 -10.45 -11.72
C VAL A 274 -1.08 -11.50 -12.79
N PRO A 275 -1.81 -12.63 -12.89
CA PRO A 275 -1.47 -13.66 -13.87
C PRO A 275 -1.63 -13.24 -15.33
N THR A 276 -2.50 -12.26 -15.62
CA THR A 276 -2.79 -11.79 -16.98
C THR A 276 -2.39 -10.33 -17.21
N MET A 277 -1.93 -9.63 -16.18
CA MET A 277 -1.60 -8.20 -16.18
C MET A 277 -2.76 -7.33 -16.69
N THR A 278 -4.00 -7.76 -16.48
CA THR A 278 -5.18 -6.95 -16.82
C THR A 278 -5.53 -6.03 -15.65
N GLY A 279 -6.23 -4.93 -15.94
CA GLY A 279 -6.58 -3.91 -14.95
C GLY A 279 -6.39 -2.52 -15.51
N GLY A 280 -6.04 -1.57 -14.65
CA GLY A 280 -5.88 -0.18 -15.02
C GLY A 280 -5.15 0.63 -13.95
N ILE A 281 -4.52 1.72 -14.39
CA ILE A 281 -3.80 2.67 -13.56
C ILE A 281 -4.41 4.06 -13.76
N GLY A 282 -4.77 4.73 -12.66
CA GLY A 282 -5.45 6.01 -12.66
C GLY A 282 -6.93 5.87 -13.03
N ARG A 283 -7.72 6.90 -12.73
CA ARG A 283 -9.19 6.83 -12.83
C ARG A 283 -9.67 6.59 -14.26
N ASP A 284 -9.08 7.25 -15.25
CA ASP A 284 -9.57 7.18 -16.64
C ASP A 284 -9.39 5.78 -17.24
N ARG A 285 -8.18 5.20 -17.11
CA ARG A 285 -7.89 3.87 -17.64
C ARG A 285 -8.66 2.80 -16.88
N LEU A 286 -8.77 2.93 -15.56
CA LEU A 286 -9.49 1.97 -14.75
C LEU A 286 -11.01 2.03 -14.97
N THR A 287 -11.59 3.23 -15.16
CA THR A 287 -12.99 3.39 -15.59
C THR A 287 -13.26 2.69 -16.91
N THR A 288 -12.35 2.85 -17.88
CA THR A 288 -12.44 2.18 -19.19
C THR A 288 -12.38 0.66 -19.03
N PHE A 289 -11.42 0.17 -18.22
CA PHE A 289 -11.29 -1.25 -17.92
C PHE A 289 -12.56 -1.83 -17.27
N TYR A 290 -13.09 -1.19 -16.23
CA TYR A 290 -14.30 -1.66 -15.56
C TYR A 290 -15.50 -1.71 -16.48
N ARG A 291 -15.68 -0.66 -17.30
CA ARG A 291 -16.79 -0.53 -18.23
C ARG A 291 -16.78 -1.58 -19.33
N HIS A 292 -15.60 -1.91 -19.86
CA HIS A 292 -15.50 -2.70 -21.10
C HIS A 292 -15.02 -4.13 -20.87
N HIS A 293 -14.26 -4.39 -19.80
CA HIS A 293 -13.56 -5.67 -19.64
C HIS A 293 -13.89 -6.42 -18.35
N PHE A 294 -14.52 -5.79 -17.35
CA PHE A 294 -14.76 -6.40 -16.03
C PHE A 294 -16.25 -6.50 -15.63
N ILE A 295 -16.88 -5.40 -15.21
CA ILE A 295 -18.18 -5.40 -14.47
C ILE A 295 -19.30 -6.13 -15.24
N PHE A 296 -19.34 -5.97 -16.57
CA PHE A 296 -20.35 -6.59 -17.44
C PHE A 296 -19.85 -7.85 -18.16
N ASN A 297 -18.62 -8.30 -17.87
CA ASN A 297 -17.98 -9.41 -18.57
C ASN A 297 -18.11 -10.76 -17.83
N ASN A 298 -18.55 -10.76 -16.58
CA ASN A 298 -18.71 -11.98 -15.79
C ASN A 298 -19.90 -12.85 -16.27
N PRO A 299 -19.77 -14.18 -16.30
CA PRO A 299 -20.87 -15.13 -16.50
C PRO A 299 -22.04 -14.93 -15.53
N GLY A 300 -23.24 -15.33 -15.93
CA GLY A 300 -24.45 -15.16 -15.12
C GLY A 300 -24.47 -15.98 -13.83
N ASP A 301 -23.77 -17.12 -13.82
CA ASP A 301 -23.64 -18.02 -12.68
C ASP A 301 -22.37 -17.77 -11.85
N THR A 302 -21.71 -16.63 -12.05
CA THR A 302 -20.50 -16.26 -11.29
C THR A 302 -20.79 -16.20 -9.80
N HIS A 303 -20.01 -16.94 -9.02
CA HIS A 303 -20.13 -17.03 -7.56
C HIS A 303 -18.76 -16.91 -6.89
N LEU A 304 -18.70 -16.11 -5.82
CA LEU A 304 -17.53 -15.92 -4.97
C LEU A 304 -17.77 -16.61 -3.62
N GLU A 305 -17.00 -17.65 -3.32
CA GLU A 305 -17.01 -18.35 -2.02
C GLU A 305 -15.81 -17.86 -1.19
N LEU A 306 -16.04 -16.92 -0.26
CA LEU A 306 -15.01 -16.44 0.67
C LEU A 306 -14.62 -17.57 1.64
N LEU A 307 -13.34 -17.90 1.72
CA LEU A 307 -12.80 -18.94 2.60
C LEU A 307 -12.15 -18.35 3.84
N SER A 308 -11.32 -17.32 3.65
CA SER A 308 -10.67 -16.62 4.75
C SER A 308 -10.47 -15.14 4.41
N ARG A 309 -10.46 -14.32 5.46
CA ARG A 309 -10.22 -12.87 5.38
C ARG A 309 -9.25 -12.45 6.49
N THR A 310 -8.22 -11.72 6.11
CA THR A 310 -7.29 -11.07 7.06
C THR A 310 -7.38 -9.57 6.90
N VAL A 311 -7.67 -8.86 8.00
CA VAL A 311 -7.82 -7.41 8.04
C VAL A 311 -6.62 -6.79 8.77
N GLY A 312 -5.89 -5.93 8.06
CA GLY A 312 -4.80 -5.11 8.59
C GLY A 312 -5.25 -3.68 8.90
N VAL A 313 -4.29 -2.78 9.08
CA VAL A 313 -4.58 -1.35 9.38
C VAL A 313 -5.06 -0.54 8.16
N ASP A 314 -4.69 -1.01 6.96
CA ASP A 314 -4.89 -0.38 5.65
C ASP A 314 -5.08 -1.42 4.53
N ARG A 315 -5.36 -2.69 4.87
CA ARG A 315 -5.36 -3.77 3.89
C ARG A 315 -6.31 -4.89 4.26
N ILE A 316 -6.94 -5.47 3.25
CA ILE A 316 -7.69 -6.71 3.34
C ILE A 316 -7.02 -7.74 2.44
N VAL A 317 -6.90 -8.97 2.95
CA VAL A 317 -6.49 -10.13 2.16
C VAL A 317 -7.60 -11.14 2.21
N ASP A 318 -8.22 -11.39 1.05
CA ASP A 318 -9.28 -12.39 0.89
C ASP A 318 -8.73 -13.59 0.14
N GLU A 319 -8.96 -14.78 0.68
CA GLU A 319 -8.80 -16.05 -0.02
C GLU A 319 -10.19 -16.59 -0.34
N PHE A 320 -10.45 -16.88 -1.61
CA PHE A 320 -11.79 -17.25 -2.07
C PHE A 320 -11.74 -18.17 -3.29
N ILE A 321 -12.86 -18.85 -3.56
CA ILE A 321 -13.05 -19.62 -4.78
C ILE A 321 -14.01 -18.86 -5.71
N LEU A 322 -13.52 -18.51 -6.89
CA LEU A 322 -14.35 -18.02 -7.98
C LEU A 322 -14.89 -19.22 -8.77
N SER A 323 -16.22 -19.33 -8.88
CA SER A 323 -16.89 -20.37 -9.65
C SER A 323 -17.77 -19.77 -10.74
N PHE A 324 -17.75 -20.37 -11.93
CA PHE A 324 -18.58 -19.97 -13.07
C PHE A 324 -18.59 -21.05 -14.15
N THR A 325 -19.53 -20.96 -15.09
CA THR A 325 -19.46 -21.68 -16.37
C THR A 325 -18.83 -20.77 -17.43
N HIS A 326 -17.82 -21.24 -18.15
CA HIS A 326 -17.17 -20.45 -19.22
C HIS A 326 -18.02 -20.40 -20.50
N ASP A 327 -19.17 -19.74 -20.42
CA ASP A 327 -20.20 -19.61 -21.47
C ASP A 327 -20.06 -18.34 -22.33
N LYS A 328 -19.19 -17.42 -21.90
CA LYS A 328 -18.79 -16.19 -22.60
C LYS A 328 -17.28 -15.96 -22.45
N MET A 329 -16.71 -15.12 -23.29
CA MET A 329 -15.33 -14.63 -23.12
C MET A 329 -15.24 -13.79 -21.83
N ILE A 330 -14.14 -13.92 -21.07
CA ILE A 330 -13.90 -13.19 -19.81
C ILE A 330 -12.55 -12.49 -19.90
N ASP A 331 -12.53 -11.26 -20.40
CA ASP A 331 -11.29 -10.55 -20.78
C ASP A 331 -10.30 -10.38 -19.63
N TRP A 332 -10.79 -10.07 -18.44
CA TRP A 332 -9.93 -9.80 -17.29
C TRP A 332 -9.24 -11.07 -16.76
N LEU A 333 -9.90 -12.22 -16.87
CA LEU A 333 -9.46 -13.50 -16.29
C LEU A 333 -8.71 -14.37 -17.30
N ILE A 334 -9.25 -14.51 -18.50
CA ILE A 334 -8.68 -15.35 -19.57
C ILE A 334 -8.87 -14.67 -20.93
N PRO A 335 -8.08 -13.62 -21.21
CA PRO A 335 -8.28 -12.79 -22.39
C PRO A 335 -8.19 -13.61 -23.67
N THR A 336 -9.02 -13.24 -24.66
CA THR A 336 -9.05 -13.81 -26.03
C THR A 336 -9.57 -15.24 -26.19
N ILE A 337 -9.83 -15.96 -25.10
CA ILE A 337 -10.30 -17.35 -25.19
C ILE A 337 -11.84 -17.37 -25.32
N PRO A 338 -12.39 -18.01 -26.37
CA PRO A 338 -13.83 -18.13 -26.56
C PRO A 338 -14.45 -19.14 -25.57
N PRO A 339 -15.79 -19.14 -25.42
CA PRO A 339 -16.50 -20.04 -24.52
C PRO A 339 -16.13 -21.51 -24.72
N THR A 340 -15.88 -22.20 -23.60
CA THR A 340 -15.64 -23.65 -23.60
C THR A 340 -16.80 -24.43 -22.99
N ASN A 341 -17.77 -23.74 -22.37
CA ASN A 341 -18.90 -24.28 -21.63
C ASN A 341 -18.50 -25.26 -20.51
N ARG A 342 -17.28 -25.11 -19.98
CA ARG A 342 -16.80 -25.91 -18.86
C ARG A 342 -17.01 -25.18 -17.53
N PRO A 343 -17.41 -25.89 -16.47
CA PRO A 343 -17.43 -25.32 -15.13
C PRO A 343 -16.00 -25.09 -14.65
N VAL A 344 -15.80 -23.98 -13.95
CA VAL A 344 -14.54 -23.59 -13.32
C VAL A 344 -14.79 -23.41 -11.82
N ARG A 345 -13.83 -23.86 -11.00
CA ARG A 345 -13.69 -23.50 -9.59
C ARG A 345 -12.23 -23.12 -9.37
N LEU A 346 -11.97 -21.83 -9.29
CA LEU A 346 -10.63 -21.27 -9.32
C LEU A 346 -10.30 -20.63 -7.96
N PRO A 347 -9.30 -21.15 -7.22
CA PRO A 347 -8.78 -20.48 -6.05
C PRO A 347 -8.15 -19.13 -6.40
N MET A 348 -8.44 -18.12 -5.61
CA MET A 348 -7.95 -16.77 -5.78
C MET A 348 -7.52 -16.15 -4.44
N VAL A 349 -6.57 -15.22 -4.53
CA VAL A 349 -6.20 -14.33 -3.43
C VAL A 349 -6.31 -12.90 -3.91
N SER A 350 -7.09 -12.07 -3.22
CA SER A 350 -7.11 -10.62 -3.42
C SER A 350 -6.37 -9.93 -2.29
N ILE A 351 -5.51 -8.98 -2.64
CA ILE A 351 -4.80 -8.10 -1.71
C ILE A 351 -5.23 -6.67 -1.99
N VAL A 352 -6.12 -6.14 -1.17
CA VAL A 352 -6.80 -4.86 -1.33
C VAL A 352 -6.23 -3.86 -0.34
N ASN A 353 -5.59 -2.79 -0.83
CA ASN A 353 -5.11 -1.70 0.02
C ASN A 353 -6.10 -0.54 0.03
N VAL A 354 -6.38 -0.05 1.24
CA VAL A 354 -7.31 1.04 1.51
C VAL A 354 -6.53 2.21 2.09
N ARG A 355 -6.85 3.43 1.65
CA ARG A 355 -6.39 4.68 2.21
C ARG A 355 -7.59 5.42 2.77
N GLY A 356 -7.64 5.57 4.08
CA GLY A 356 -8.81 6.11 4.77
C GLY A 356 -10.07 5.27 4.50
N ASP A 357 -11.01 5.83 3.75
CA ASP A 357 -12.28 5.19 3.38
C ASP A 357 -12.37 4.78 1.90
N ARG A 358 -11.24 4.63 1.21
CA ARG A 358 -11.18 4.40 -0.23
C ARG A 358 -10.12 3.39 -0.63
N LEU A 359 -10.42 2.62 -1.67
CA LEU A 359 -9.45 1.69 -2.24
C LEU A 359 -8.34 2.45 -2.98
N TYR A 360 -7.10 2.16 -2.61
CA TYR A 360 -5.92 2.65 -3.32
C TYR A 360 -5.50 1.68 -4.42
N HIS A 361 -5.28 0.41 -4.08
CA HIS A 361 -4.93 -0.58 -5.08
C HIS A 361 -5.37 -2.00 -4.74
N GLU A 362 -5.47 -2.83 -5.79
CA GLU A 362 -5.83 -4.24 -5.69
C GLU A 362 -4.86 -5.10 -6.50
N HIS A 363 -4.37 -6.17 -5.86
CA HIS A 363 -3.63 -7.22 -6.53
C HIS A 363 -4.36 -8.54 -6.39
N ILE A 364 -4.79 -9.13 -7.50
CA ILE A 364 -5.55 -10.37 -7.52
C ILE A 364 -4.72 -11.47 -8.18
N TRP A 365 -4.56 -12.57 -7.47
CA TRP A 365 -3.73 -13.71 -7.86
C TRP A 365 -4.57 -14.96 -8.04
N TRP A 366 -4.17 -15.80 -9.00
CA TRP A 366 -4.68 -17.15 -9.18
C TRP A 366 -3.65 -17.96 -9.99
N ASP A 367 -3.86 -19.27 -10.10
CA ASP A 367 -3.07 -20.12 -10.98
C ASP A 367 -3.67 -20.18 -12.39
N GLN A 368 -3.03 -19.48 -13.33
CA GLN A 368 -3.46 -19.48 -14.74
C GLN A 368 -3.37 -20.88 -15.37
N ALA A 369 -2.41 -21.71 -14.97
CA ALA A 369 -2.26 -23.05 -15.50
C ALA A 369 -3.41 -23.95 -15.04
N GLY A 370 -3.80 -23.85 -13.76
CA GLY A 370 -4.97 -24.54 -13.21
C GLY A 370 -6.27 -24.13 -13.91
N LEU A 371 -6.45 -22.85 -14.22
CA LEU A 371 -7.58 -22.39 -15.03
C LEU A 371 -7.58 -23.05 -16.43
N LEU A 372 -6.46 -23.01 -17.15
CA LEU A 372 -6.34 -23.63 -18.48
C LEU A 372 -6.55 -25.16 -18.43
N ARG A 373 -6.12 -25.82 -17.35
CA ARG A 373 -6.37 -27.26 -17.10
C ARG A 373 -7.87 -27.55 -16.99
N GLN A 374 -8.60 -26.80 -16.17
CA GLN A 374 -10.05 -26.97 -15.99
C GLN A 374 -10.80 -26.72 -17.31
N LEU A 375 -10.35 -25.74 -18.10
CA LEU A 375 -10.91 -25.43 -19.41
C LEU A 375 -10.52 -26.44 -20.51
N GLY A 376 -9.66 -27.41 -20.22
CA GLY A 376 -9.19 -28.41 -21.19
C GLY A 376 -8.25 -27.86 -22.25
N LEU A 377 -7.61 -26.72 -21.97
CA LEU A 377 -6.70 -26.02 -22.87
C LEU A 377 -5.22 -26.28 -22.53
N LEU A 378 -4.94 -26.84 -21.34
CA LEU A 378 -3.60 -27.31 -20.96
C LEU A 378 -3.51 -28.84 -21.11
N PRO A 379 -2.65 -29.36 -22.01
CA PRO A 379 -2.40 -30.81 -22.14
C PRO A 379 -1.86 -31.45 -20.85
N GLU A 380 -2.12 -32.74 -20.65
CA GLU A 380 -1.55 -33.49 -19.50
C GLU A 380 -0.04 -33.66 -19.61
N TYR A 381 0.46 -33.78 -20.83
CA TYR A 381 1.88 -33.93 -21.13
C TYR A 381 2.34 -32.80 -22.04
N LEU A 382 3.53 -32.25 -21.76
CA LEU A 382 4.21 -31.30 -22.63
C LEU A 382 5.56 -31.87 -23.08
N PRO A 383 6.07 -31.44 -24.25
CA PRO A 383 7.39 -31.85 -24.71
C PRO A 383 8.47 -31.53 -23.69
N PHE A 384 9.42 -32.45 -23.53
CA PHE A 384 10.65 -32.26 -22.77
C PHE A 384 11.82 -32.16 -23.74
N PRO A 385 12.27 -30.95 -24.12
CA PRO A 385 13.22 -30.74 -25.21
C PRO A 385 14.70 -30.92 -24.80
N TYR A 386 14.96 -31.44 -23.60
CA TYR A 386 16.30 -31.56 -23.03
C TYR A 386 16.77 -33.01 -23.04
N LEU A 387 18.10 -33.20 -22.97
CA LEU A 387 18.68 -34.53 -22.79
C LEU A 387 18.17 -35.14 -21.47
N TYR A 388 17.73 -36.40 -21.52
CA TYR A 388 17.22 -37.10 -20.35
C TYR A 388 18.29 -38.05 -19.80
N PRO A 389 18.86 -37.80 -18.60
CA PRO A 389 20.03 -38.54 -18.10
C PRO A 389 19.83 -40.06 -17.91
N LEU A 390 18.59 -40.55 -17.90
CA LEU A 390 18.25 -41.97 -17.76
C LEU A 390 18.05 -42.69 -19.10
N ALA A 391 18.21 -42.00 -20.24
CA ALA A 391 18.27 -42.62 -21.57
C ALA A 391 19.73 -42.94 -21.94
N ASP A 392 19.96 -44.03 -22.69
CA ASP A 392 21.30 -44.58 -22.98
C ASP A 392 22.29 -43.55 -23.59
N ASP A 393 21.81 -42.66 -24.45
CA ASP A 393 22.57 -41.56 -25.07
C ASP A 393 22.02 -40.17 -24.69
N GLY A 394 21.08 -40.13 -23.73
CA GLY A 394 20.35 -38.93 -23.34
C GLY A 394 19.33 -38.43 -24.37
N ALA A 395 19.22 -39.03 -25.56
CA ALA A 395 18.33 -38.61 -26.64
C ALA A 395 17.14 -39.57 -26.80
N PRO A 396 16.00 -39.11 -27.36
CA PRO A 396 14.93 -40.01 -27.71
C PRO A 396 15.34 -40.85 -28.92
N GLY A 397 14.89 -42.10 -28.96
CA GLY A 397 15.05 -43.00 -30.09
C GLY A 397 14.44 -42.42 -31.36
N LYS A 398 14.90 -42.91 -32.51
CA LYS A 398 14.48 -42.42 -33.83
C LYS A 398 12.94 -42.41 -33.97
N GLY A 399 12.37 -41.23 -34.25
CA GLY A 399 10.92 -41.03 -34.41
C GLY A 399 10.14 -40.95 -33.09
N ARG A 400 10.82 -40.65 -31.98
CA ARG A 400 10.24 -40.47 -30.66
C ARG A 400 10.61 -39.11 -30.08
N VAL A 401 9.84 -38.68 -29.09
CA VAL A 401 10.05 -37.47 -28.31
C VAL A 401 9.93 -37.78 -26.83
N PHE A 402 10.63 -37.00 -26.01
CA PHE A 402 10.39 -37.01 -24.58
C PHE A 402 9.26 -36.05 -24.22
N GLU A 403 8.44 -36.44 -23.26
CA GLU A 403 7.42 -35.58 -22.66
C GLU A 403 7.37 -35.81 -21.15
N TYR A 404 6.85 -34.81 -20.44
CA TYR A 404 6.66 -34.88 -18.98
C TYR A 404 5.22 -34.54 -18.63
N LYS A 405 4.71 -35.15 -17.56
CA LYS A 405 3.40 -34.81 -17.02
C LYS A 405 3.49 -33.40 -16.41
N VAL A 406 2.63 -32.50 -16.86
CA VAL A 406 2.62 -31.11 -16.40
C VAL A 406 2.19 -31.07 -14.92
N PRO A 407 3.00 -30.51 -14.01
CA PRO A 407 2.73 -30.51 -12.56
C PRO A 407 1.73 -29.41 -12.19
N VAL A 408 0.48 -29.56 -12.64
CA VAL A 408 -0.59 -28.56 -12.49
C VAL A 408 -1.87 -29.26 -12.03
N ALA A 409 -2.45 -28.77 -10.94
CA ALA A 409 -3.73 -29.20 -10.43
C ALA A 409 -4.88 -28.56 -11.23
N GLY A 410 -6.01 -29.27 -11.36
CA GLY A 410 -7.26 -28.75 -11.89
C GLY A 410 -8.21 -28.29 -10.79
N THR A 411 -9.45 -28.78 -10.83
CA THR A 411 -10.51 -28.45 -9.87
C THR A 411 -10.20 -28.93 -8.46
N GLU A 412 -9.39 -29.99 -8.32
CA GLU A 412 -8.98 -30.57 -7.05
C GLU A 412 -8.21 -29.57 -6.16
N ALA A 413 -7.57 -28.55 -6.74
CA ALA A 413 -6.96 -27.47 -5.97
C ALA A 413 -7.98 -26.68 -5.15
N ALA A 414 -9.15 -26.38 -5.74
CA ALA A 414 -10.23 -25.68 -5.05
C ALA A 414 -10.91 -26.57 -4.01
N GLU A 415 -11.04 -27.86 -4.29
CA GLU A 415 -11.58 -28.83 -3.33
C GLU A 415 -10.68 -28.93 -2.10
N LYS A 416 -9.37 -29.12 -2.32
CA LYS A 416 -8.37 -29.22 -1.25
C LYS A 416 -8.26 -27.95 -0.41
N LEU A 417 -8.37 -26.78 -1.05
CA LEU A 417 -8.33 -25.50 -0.35
C LEU A 417 -9.55 -25.31 0.56
N ARG A 418 -10.75 -25.65 0.07
CA ARG A 418 -11.99 -25.55 0.84
C ARG A 418 -12.07 -26.60 1.96
N ASP A 419 -11.62 -27.82 1.68
CA ASP A 419 -11.66 -28.96 2.60
C ASP A 419 -10.33 -29.70 2.56
N GLU A 420 -9.57 -29.57 3.64
CA GLU A 420 -8.25 -30.17 3.82
C GLU A 420 -8.25 -31.71 3.70
N GLY A 421 -9.39 -32.38 3.87
CA GLY A 421 -9.52 -33.83 3.76
C GLY A 421 -9.91 -34.35 2.37
N SER A 422 -10.26 -33.46 1.43
CA SER A 422 -10.92 -33.84 0.17
C SER A 422 -10.02 -34.49 -0.89
N VAL A 423 -8.73 -34.14 -0.91
CA VAL A 423 -7.76 -34.61 -1.91
C VAL A 423 -6.47 -35.02 -1.21
N GLU A 424 -5.87 -36.14 -1.60
CA GLU A 424 -4.61 -36.61 -1.00
C GLU A 424 -3.43 -35.66 -1.35
N SER A 425 -2.63 -35.31 -0.34
CA SER A 425 -1.42 -34.52 -0.55
C SER A 425 -0.33 -35.36 -1.24
N ASN A 426 0.61 -34.71 -1.92
CA ASN A 426 1.80 -35.33 -2.54
C ASN A 426 1.56 -36.23 -3.76
N GLY A 427 0.34 -36.34 -4.29
CA GLY A 427 0.06 -37.20 -5.45
C GLY A 427 0.86 -36.89 -6.73
N MET A 428 1.42 -35.68 -6.85
CA MET A 428 2.31 -35.30 -7.96
C MET A 428 3.80 -35.62 -7.71
N ILE A 429 4.18 -35.90 -6.46
CA ILE A 429 5.56 -36.22 -6.08
C ILE A 429 5.82 -37.71 -6.36
N GLY A 430 6.91 -38.02 -7.07
CA GLY A 430 7.30 -39.41 -7.33
C GLY A 430 6.51 -40.13 -8.43
N GLY A 431 5.66 -39.41 -9.17
CA GLY A 431 4.96 -39.94 -10.34
C GLY A 431 5.89 -40.23 -11.54
N VAL A 432 5.30 -40.72 -12.64
CA VAL A 432 6.02 -40.96 -13.90
C VAL A 432 6.66 -39.64 -14.35
N GLY A 433 8.00 -39.58 -14.32
CA GLY A 433 8.78 -38.41 -14.73
C GLY A 433 8.74 -38.19 -16.24
N VAL A 434 9.90 -37.92 -16.84
CA VAL A 434 10.00 -37.84 -18.31
C VAL A 434 9.78 -39.23 -18.90
N ARG A 435 8.90 -39.33 -19.90
CA ARG A 435 8.65 -40.56 -20.66
C ARG A 435 8.92 -40.34 -22.13
N GLU A 436 9.23 -41.43 -22.82
CA GLU A 436 9.43 -41.43 -24.26
C GLU A 436 8.15 -41.87 -24.98
N VAL A 437 7.70 -41.09 -25.96
CA VAL A 437 6.50 -41.38 -26.77
C VAL A 437 6.81 -41.28 -28.26
N ARG A 438 5.99 -41.94 -29.09
CA ARG A 438 6.09 -41.81 -30.55
C ARG A 438 5.68 -40.41 -30.97
N GLN A 439 6.45 -39.84 -31.91
CA GLN A 439 6.18 -38.53 -32.49
C GLN A 439 4.94 -38.52 -33.37
#